data_AF-A0A8B7CND5-F1
#
_entry.id   AF-A0A8B7CND5-F1
#
_cell.length_a   1.000
_cell.length_b   1.000
_cell.length_c   1.000
_cell.angle_alpha   90.00
_cell.angle_beta   90.00
_cell.angle_gamma   90.00
#
_symmetry.space_group_name_H-M   'P 1'
#
loop_
_entity.id
_entity.type
_entity.pdbx_description
1 polymer ?
#
loop_
_entity_poly.entity_id
_entity_poly.type
_entity_poly.pdbx_seq_one_letter_code
_entity_poly.pdbx_strand_id
1 'polypeptide(L)'
;MIYGEISHSSHPDHKLKLEHRERPYNCDGCKELGFGSRYTCEESCNFHLHKDCASPENTFTHPFFPGCLFHFLEIGKPDRFCDACGRDIKGYVYHCFTEGWDLHPSCALLPHTINDGETKLVLHREVTSRCHRCGKKELRKSAKSWSYVSTCEECHLHVACVKEILLENWEKQHLCDGKFERRAKTENSLAIESRDSKLHIVLQKKESKPGKLAKFTKMVKVAITLIMAAVVGDPTALVATLIASLINH
;
A
#
# COMPACT_ATOMS: atom_id res chain seq x y z
N MET A 1 19.22 15.34 -2.13
CA MET A 1 18.91 14.32 -3.16
C MET A 1 20.15 13.48 -3.36
N ILE A 2 20.15 12.22 -2.92
CA ILE A 2 21.29 11.31 -3.10
C ILE A 2 21.07 10.61 -4.44
N TYR A 3 21.60 11.17 -5.52
CA TYR A 3 21.80 10.44 -6.77
C TYR A 3 23.08 9.62 -6.59
N GLY A 4 22.98 8.34 -6.26
CA GLY A 4 24.17 7.51 -6.06
C GLY A 4 23.90 6.09 -5.57
N GLU A 5 24.94 5.27 -5.66
CA GLU A 5 25.05 3.99 -4.99
C GLU A 5 25.17 4.18 -3.47
N ILE A 6 24.58 3.28 -2.70
CA ILE A 6 24.67 3.27 -1.24
C ILE A 6 25.22 1.92 -0.76
N SER A 7 25.92 1.93 0.37
CA SER A 7 26.15 0.73 1.17
C SER A 7 25.03 0.60 2.19
N HIS A 8 24.48 -0.60 2.37
CA HIS A 8 23.35 -0.83 3.27
C HIS A 8 23.70 -1.91 4.30
N SER A 9 23.33 -1.70 5.56
CA SER A 9 23.63 -2.61 6.68
C SER A 9 23.08 -4.03 6.47
N SER A 10 21.89 -4.14 5.86
CA SER A 10 21.24 -5.41 5.56
C SER A 10 21.74 -6.07 4.28
N HIS A 11 22.64 -5.43 3.54
CA HIS A 11 23.31 -5.99 2.37
C HIS A 11 24.76 -5.46 2.26
N PRO A 12 25.66 -5.87 3.16
CA PRO A 12 26.96 -5.22 3.33
C PRO A 12 27.97 -5.51 2.22
N ASP A 13 27.84 -6.65 1.54
CA ASP A 13 28.83 -7.13 0.56
C ASP A 13 28.74 -6.38 -0.78
N HIS A 14 27.58 -5.79 -1.09
CA HIS A 14 27.37 -5.08 -2.35
C HIS A 14 26.72 -3.72 -2.14
N LYS A 15 26.98 -2.83 -3.09
CA LYS A 15 26.28 -1.55 -3.13
C LYS A 15 24.92 -1.69 -3.79
N LEU A 16 23.98 -0.86 -3.35
CA LEU A 16 22.67 -0.74 -3.94
C LEU A 16 22.60 0.53 -4.77
N LYS A 17 22.07 0.42 -5.99
CA LYS A 17 21.89 1.54 -6.90
C LYS A 17 20.43 1.93 -6.97
N LEU A 18 20.16 3.23 -7.00
CA LEU A 18 18.83 3.72 -7.27
C LEU A 18 18.47 3.45 -8.73
N GLU A 19 17.51 2.57 -8.94
CA GLU A 19 16.94 2.28 -10.24
C GLU A 19 15.46 2.60 -10.25
N HIS A 20 14.92 2.79 -11.45
CA HIS A 20 13.50 2.87 -11.67
C HIS A 20 13.09 1.77 -12.63
N ARG A 21 12.19 0.89 -12.18
CA ARG A 21 11.63 -0.15 -13.03
C ARG A 21 10.12 -0.14 -12.90
N GLU A 22 9.46 -0.18 -14.05
CA GLU A 22 8.03 -0.44 -14.16
C GLU A 22 7.77 -1.92 -13.92
N ARG A 23 8.15 -2.44 -12.75
CA ARG A 23 7.73 -3.75 -12.23
C ARG A 23 7.68 -3.59 -10.72
N PRO A 24 6.70 -4.18 -10.03
CA PRO A 24 6.77 -4.22 -8.59
C PRO A 24 7.86 -5.15 -8.09
N TYR A 25 8.07 -5.06 -6.80
CA TYR A 25 9.06 -5.80 -6.05
C TYR A 25 8.63 -5.90 -4.61
N ASN A 26 9.18 -6.88 -3.90
CA ASN A 26 9.08 -6.91 -2.44
C ASN A 26 10.32 -6.21 -1.90
N CYS A 27 10.12 -5.28 -0.97
CA CYS A 27 11.22 -4.67 -0.24
C CYS A 27 11.80 -5.68 0.75
N ASP A 28 13.09 -5.96 0.67
CA ASP A 28 13.78 -6.89 1.56
C ASP A 28 13.91 -6.37 2.99
N GLY A 29 13.73 -5.06 3.19
CA GLY A 29 13.71 -4.44 4.50
C GLY A 29 12.37 -4.61 5.22
N CYS A 30 11.35 -3.88 4.76
CA CYS A 30 10.03 -3.87 5.41
C CYS A 30 9.10 -5.03 5.01
N LYS A 31 9.47 -5.80 3.97
CA LYS A 31 8.69 -6.90 3.39
C LYS A 31 7.35 -6.50 2.79
N GLU A 32 7.16 -5.21 2.53
CA GLU A 32 5.99 -4.67 1.82
C GLU A 32 6.26 -4.56 0.32
N LEU A 33 5.18 -4.57 -0.47
CA LEU A 33 5.22 -4.38 -1.92
C LEU A 33 5.67 -2.94 -2.27
N GLY A 34 6.53 -2.80 -3.27
CA GLY A 34 6.99 -1.55 -3.87
C GLY A 34 6.82 -1.55 -5.38
N PHE A 35 6.82 -0.37 -6.00
CA PHE A 35 6.77 -0.16 -7.46
C PHE A 35 7.66 1.01 -7.85
N GLY A 36 8.08 1.04 -9.12
CA GLY A 36 8.85 2.16 -9.67
C GLY A 36 10.26 2.21 -9.10
N SER A 37 10.62 3.36 -8.53
CA SER A 37 11.96 3.56 -7.98
C SER A 37 12.26 2.69 -6.75
N ARG A 38 13.46 2.13 -6.74
CA ARG A 38 13.97 1.27 -5.67
C ARG A 38 15.50 1.34 -5.61
N TYR A 39 16.07 1.00 -4.47
CA TYR A 39 17.48 0.63 -4.40
C TYR A 39 17.60 -0.86 -4.69
N THR A 40 18.38 -1.24 -5.70
CA THR A 40 18.59 -2.63 -6.09
C THR A 40 20.07 -2.96 -6.10
N CYS A 41 20.42 -4.18 -5.73
CA CYS A 41 21.73 -4.74 -6.06
C CYS A 41 21.74 -5.08 -7.55
N GLU A 42 22.75 -4.59 -8.30
CA GLU A 42 22.93 -4.95 -9.72
C GLU A 42 23.49 -6.38 -9.87
N GLU A 43 24.13 -6.90 -8.82
CA GLU A 43 24.57 -8.30 -8.76
C GLU A 43 23.37 -9.25 -8.67
N SER A 44 23.61 -10.54 -8.94
CA SER A 44 22.59 -11.61 -8.99
C SER A 44 21.89 -11.94 -7.64
N CYS A 45 21.93 -11.03 -6.66
CA CYS A 45 21.33 -11.17 -5.34
C CYS A 45 19.81 -10.95 -5.31
N ASN A 46 19.24 -10.26 -6.30
CA ASN A 46 17.81 -9.90 -6.34
C ASN A 46 17.34 -9.18 -5.06
N PHE A 47 18.20 -8.31 -4.50
CA PHE A 47 17.93 -7.56 -3.28
C PHE A 47 17.38 -6.17 -3.60
N HIS A 48 16.22 -5.81 -3.04
CA HIS A 48 15.50 -4.57 -3.33
C HIS A 48 15.06 -3.85 -2.06
N LEU A 49 15.22 -2.53 -1.99
CA LEU A 49 14.68 -1.70 -0.92
C LEU A 49 13.85 -0.54 -1.48
N HIS A 50 12.77 -0.19 -0.79
CA HIS A 50 12.15 1.13 -0.96
C HIS A 50 13.17 2.23 -0.67
N LYS A 51 13.00 3.42 -1.27
CA LYS A 51 13.84 4.59 -0.95
C LYS A 51 13.89 4.85 0.55
N ASP A 52 12.74 4.79 1.20
CA ASP A 52 12.60 5.07 2.63
C ASP A 52 13.11 3.92 3.52
N CYS A 53 13.27 2.71 2.98
CA CYS A 53 13.90 1.59 3.68
C CYS A 53 15.42 1.57 3.47
N ALA A 54 15.89 2.14 2.37
CA ALA A 54 17.30 2.25 2.03
C ALA A 54 18.01 3.34 2.84
N SER A 55 17.31 4.42 3.17
CA SER A 55 17.82 5.50 4.00
C SER A 55 16.72 6.02 4.95
N PRO A 56 16.31 5.21 5.94
CA PRO A 56 15.27 5.60 6.89
C PRO A 56 15.73 6.73 7.79
N GLU A 57 14.80 7.60 8.20
CA GLU A 57 15.05 8.49 9.33
C GLU A 57 15.11 7.65 10.61
N ASN A 58 16.13 7.84 11.44
CA ASN A 58 16.26 7.05 12.67
C ASN A 58 15.07 7.27 13.62
N THR A 59 14.51 8.48 13.60
CA THR A 59 13.36 8.84 14.44
C THR A 59 12.48 9.86 13.75
N PHE A 60 11.16 9.81 14.01
CA PHE A 60 10.24 10.86 13.59
C PHE A 60 9.02 10.96 14.53
N THR A 61 8.29 12.08 14.42
CA THR A 61 7.01 12.30 15.11
C THR A 61 5.87 12.34 14.10
N HIS A 62 4.72 11.76 14.45
CA HIS A 62 3.56 11.75 13.57
C HIS A 62 2.38 12.53 14.18
N PRO A 63 1.68 13.41 13.43
CA PRO A 63 0.59 14.24 13.96
C PRO A 63 -0.55 13.46 14.63
N PHE A 64 -0.82 12.23 14.18
CA PHE A 64 -1.86 11.38 14.76
C PHE A 64 -1.49 10.75 16.11
N PHE A 65 -0.22 10.83 16.50
CA PHE A 65 0.31 10.29 17.74
C PHE A 65 1.08 11.38 18.50
N PRO A 66 0.38 12.41 19.03
CA PRO A 66 1.03 13.45 19.81
C PRO A 66 1.77 12.84 21.01
N GLY A 67 3.00 13.27 21.24
CA GLY A 67 3.86 12.75 22.32
C GLY A 67 4.59 11.45 22.01
N CYS A 68 4.40 10.86 20.82
CA CYS A 68 5.12 9.66 20.39
C CYS A 68 6.33 10.03 19.52
N LEU A 69 7.51 9.56 19.91
CA LEU A 69 8.70 9.54 19.07
C LEU A 69 8.91 8.11 18.55
N PHE A 70 8.69 7.92 17.25
CA PHE A 70 8.90 6.65 16.60
C PHE A 70 10.38 6.45 16.30
N HIS A 71 10.88 5.25 16.54
CA HIS A 71 12.26 4.84 16.29
C HIS A 71 12.27 3.76 15.22
N PHE A 72 13.13 3.90 14.23
CA PHE A 72 13.33 2.90 13.20
C PHE A 72 14.04 1.68 13.77
N LEU A 73 13.52 0.48 13.50
CA LEU A 73 14.09 -0.81 13.90
C LEU A 73 14.13 -1.75 12.70
N GLU A 74 15.26 -2.44 12.51
CA GLU A 74 15.44 -3.42 11.44
C GLU A 74 14.74 -4.77 11.72
N ILE A 75 14.40 -5.05 12.97
CA ILE A 75 13.77 -6.31 13.40
C ILE A 75 12.44 -6.02 14.09
N GLY A 76 11.34 -6.29 13.39
CA GLY A 76 10.05 -6.45 14.04
C GLY A 76 10.06 -7.71 14.91
N LYS A 77 9.74 -7.58 16.21
CA LYS A 77 9.36 -8.76 17.01
C LYS A 77 8.18 -9.46 16.32
N PRO A 78 8.04 -10.80 16.44
CA PRO A 78 6.86 -11.49 15.94
C PRO A 78 5.58 -10.87 16.53
N ASP A 79 4.47 -11.03 15.81
CA ASP A 79 3.11 -10.62 16.21
C ASP A 79 2.86 -9.10 16.32
N ARG A 80 3.61 -8.28 15.58
CA ARG A 80 3.34 -6.84 15.43
C ARG A 80 2.39 -6.54 14.27
N PHE A 81 1.51 -5.57 14.49
CA PHE A 81 0.61 -5.04 13.46
C PHE A 81 0.80 -3.53 13.34
N CYS A 82 0.68 -3.01 12.13
CA CYS A 82 0.80 -1.59 11.87
C CYS A 82 -0.50 -0.87 12.28
N ASP A 83 -0.40 0.15 13.12
CA ASP A 83 -1.53 0.96 13.60
C ASP A 83 -2.12 1.89 12.54
N ALA A 84 -1.45 2.06 11.40
CA ALA A 84 -1.99 2.80 10.27
C ALA A 84 -2.83 1.93 9.34
N CYS A 85 -2.39 0.71 9.01
CA CYS A 85 -3.09 -0.13 8.04
C CYS A 85 -3.67 -1.43 8.61
N GLY A 86 -3.41 -1.76 9.86
CA GLY A 86 -3.90 -2.96 10.54
C GLY A 86 -3.31 -4.28 10.01
N ARG A 87 -2.29 -4.23 9.15
CA ARG A 87 -1.59 -5.40 8.60
C ARG A 87 -0.35 -5.76 9.41
N ASP A 88 0.10 -7.00 9.28
CA ASP A 88 1.28 -7.54 9.95
C ASP A 88 2.55 -6.79 9.54
N ILE A 89 3.46 -6.64 10.50
CA ILE A 89 4.81 -6.10 10.28
C ILE A 89 5.77 -7.29 10.21
N LYS A 90 6.41 -7.47 9.05
CA LYS A 90 7.26 -8.64 8.76
C LYS A 90 8.74 -8.32 8.64
N GLY A 91 9.12 -7.07 8.87
CA GLY A 91 10.49 -6.58 8.73
C GLY A 91 10.65 -5.23 9.41
N TYR A 92 11.28 -4.29 8.72
CA TYR A 92 11.51 -2.93 9.21
C TYR A 92 10.24 -2.26 9.74
N VAL A 93 10.39 -1.56 10.87
CA VAL A 93 9.28 -0.96 11.61
C VAL A 93 9.70 0.35 12.26
N TYR A 94 8.76 1.29 12.33
CA TYR A 94 8.85 2.42 13.23
C TYR A 94 8.06 2.11 14.50
N HIS A 95 8.76 2.08 15.64
CA HIS A 95 8.17 1.75 16.94
C HIS A 95 8.23 2.93 17.90
N CYS A 96 7.10 3.24 18.53
CA CYS A 96 7.03 4.17 19.65
C CYS A 96 7.15 3.40 20.97
N PHE A 97 8.26 3.59 21.69
CA PHE A 97 8.50 2.90 22.96
C PHE A 97 7.61 3.37 24.12
N THR A 98 7.04 4.57 24.06
CA THR A 98 6.23 5.12 25.15
C THR A 98 4.83 4.50 25.18
N GLU A 99 4.18 4.43 24.02
CA GLU A 99 2.79 3.98 23.89
C GLU A 99 2.66 2.60 23.21
N GLY A 100 3.75 2.08 22.63
CA GLY A 100 3.76 0.78 21.97
C GLY A 100 3.27 0.78 20.52
N TRP A 101 2.99 1.94 19.93
CA TRP A 101 2.53 2.04 18.54
C TRP A 101 3.58 1.59 17.53
N ASP A 102 3.13 0.93 16.47
CA ASP A 102 3.95 0.39 15.40
C ASP A 102 3.46 0.84 14.02
N LEU A 103 4.38 1.26 13.16
CA LEU A 103 4.08 1.68 11.80
C LEU A 103 5.02 1.01 10.80
N HIS A 104 4.50 0.55 9.67
CA HIS A 104 5.35 0.27 8.51
C HIS A 104 6.03 1.57 8.05
N PRO A 105 7.28 1.53 7.54
CA PRO A 105 7.91 2.69 6.93
C PRO A 105 7.05 3.35 5.84
N SER A 106 6.41 2.56 4.97
CA SER A 106 5.51 3.06 3.93
C SER A 106 4.20 3.65 4.45
N CYS A 107 3.79 3.32 5.69
CA CYS A 107 2.61 3.91 6.31
C CYS A 107 2.95 5.18 7.11
N ALA A 108 4.11 5.20 7.76
CA ALA A 108 4.62 6.34 8.53
C ALA A 108 4.76 7.61 7.68
N LEU A 109 5.11 7.44 6.40
CA LEU A 109 5.38 8.53 5.46
C LEU A 109 4.20 8.86 4.56
N LEU A 110 3.00 8.34 4.85
CA LEU A 110 1.82 8.65 4.06
C LEU A 110 1.52 10.16 4.13
N PRO A 111 1.33 10.82 2.98
CA PRO A 111 1.02 12.24 2.95
C PRO A 111 -0.33 12.50 3.63
N HIS A 112 -0.39 13.49 4.51
CA HIS A 112 -1.64 13.86 5.16
C HIS A 112 -2.72 14.33 4.16
N THR A 113 -2.29 14.88 3.02
CA THR A 113 -3.19 15.31 1.94
C THR A 113 -2.62 14.88 0.60
N ILE A 114 -3.47 14.31 -0.26
CA ILE A 114 -3.16 14.05 -1.66
C ILE A 114 -4.12 14.88 -2.51
N ASN A 115 -3.61 15.55 -3.54
CA ASN A 115 -4.40 16.42 -4.41
C ASN A 115 -3.90 16.32 -5.86
N ASP A 116 -4.81 16.13 -6.80
CA ASP A 116 -4.54 16.14 -8.25
C ASP A 116 -5.11 17.38 -8.98
N GLY A 117 -5.68 18.34 -8.22
CA GLY A 117 -6.36 19.53 -8.73
C GLY A 117 -7.88 19.42 -8.74
N GLU A 118 -8.44 18.24 -8.99
CA GLU A 118 -9.89 17.99 -9.01
C GLU A 118 -10.36 17.24 -7.75
N THR A 119 -9.55 16.30 -7.27
CA THR A 119 -9.82 15.42 -6.15
C THR A 119 -8.79 15.66 -5.05
N LYS A 120 -9.27 16.14 -3.90
CA LYS A 120 -8.46 16.26 -2.68
C LYS A 120 -8.88 15.17 -1.69
N LEU A 121 -7.91 14.37 -1.27
CA LEU A 121 -8.04 13.35 -0.25
C LEU A 121 -7.26 13.78 0.99
N VAL A 122 -7.87 13.60 2.16
CA VAL A 122 -7.27 13.88 3.46
C VAL A 122 -7.16 12.56 4.21
N LEU A 123 -5.99 12.31 4.79
CA LEU A 123 -5.75 11.16 5.64
C LEU A 123 -6.37 11.41 7.01
N HIS A 124 -7.06 10.40 7.55
CA HIS A 124 -7.68 10.42 8.86
C HIS A 124 -7.30 9.16 9.63
N ARG A 125 -6.99 9.33 10.93
CA ARG A 125 -6.77 8.21 11.84
C ARG A 125 -8.06 7.43 12.11
N GLU A 126 -9.17 8.16 12.26
CA GLU A 126 -10.47 7.62 12.67
C GLU A 126 -11.59 8.24 11.84
N VAL A 127 -12.57 7.42 11.48
CA VAL A 127 -13.63 7.77 10.55
C VAL A 127 -14.91 7.02 10.93
N THR A 128 -16.05 7.69 10.84
CA THR A 128 -17.36 7.10 11.16
C THR A 128 -18.05 6.50 9.93
N SER A 129 -17.59 6.88 8.74
CA SER A 129 -18.09 6.43 7.44
C SER A 129 -17.61 5.01 7.10
N ARG A 130 -18.41 4.30 6.29
CA ARG A 130 -18.03 2.96 5.79
C ARG A 130 -17.04 3.11 4.63
N CYS A 131 -16.04 2.25 4.56
CA CYS A 131 -15.11 2.19 3.44
C CYS A 131 -15.83 1.69 2.18
N HIS A 132 -15.58 2.33 1.04
CA HIS A 132 -16.23 2.00 -0.23
C HIS A 132 -15.80 0.64 -0.79
N ARG A 133 -14.60 0.18 -0.44
CA ARG A 133 -14.10 -1.14 -0.85
C ARG A 133 -14.73 -2.26 -0.03
N CYS A 134 -14.60 -2.22 1.30
CA CYS A 134 -14.98 -3.35 2.16
C CYS A 134 -16.35 -3.20 2.85
N GLY A 135 -16.98 -2.03 2.78
CA GLY A 135 -18.27 -1.75 3.43
C GLY A 135 -18.24 -1.66 4.96
N LYS A 136 -17.06 -1.81 5.58
CA LYS A 136 -16.85 -1.75 7.04
C LYS A 136 -16.39 -0.35 7.46
N LYS A 137 -16.65 0.02 8.72
CA LYS A 137 -16.11 1.24 9.33
C LYS A 137 -14.67 1.03 9.82
N GLU A 138 -14.45 -0.11 10.47
CA GLU A 138 -13.16 -0.53 11.02
C GLU A 138 -12.78 -1.90 10.45
N LEU A 139 -11.48 -2.15 10.33
CA LEU A 139 -10.97 -3.42 9.81
C LEU A 139 -10.91 -4.52 10.87
N ARG A 140 -10.60 -4.16 12.12
CA ARG A 140 -10.54 -5.05 13.28
C ARG A 140 -11.28 -4.40 14.45
N LYS A 141 -11.97 -5.21 15.28
CA LYS A 141 -12.61 -4.70 16.50
C LYS A 141 -11.53 -4.05 17.38
N SER A 142 -11.71 -2.78 17.72
CA SER A 142 -10.79 -1.98 18.55
C SER A 142 -9.45 -1.59 17.91
N ALA A 143 -9.16 -2.04 16.69
CA ALA A 143 -7.94 -1.65 15.95
C ALA A 143 -8.33 -0.73 14.80
N LYS A 144 -8.00 0.55 14.97
CA LYS A 144 -8.37 1.63 14.07
C LYS A 144 -7.36 1.68 12.93
N SER A 145 -7.84 1.57 11.69
CA SER A 145 -7.02 1.72 10.49
C SER A 145 -7.27 3.08 9.87
N TRP A 146 -6.20 3.74 9.42
CA TRP A 146 -6.29 5.01 8.75
C TRP A 146 -7.03 4.90 7.42
N SER A 147 -7.64 6.02 7.05
CA SER A 147 -8.40 6.15 5.82
C SER A 147 -8.13 7.46 5.14
N TYR A 148 -8.17 7.45 3.81
CA TYR A 148 -8.31 8.66 3.03
C TYR A 148 -9.79 8.97 2.81
N VAL A 149 -10.16 10.22 3.04
CA VAL A 149 -11.50 10.77 2.86
C VAL A 149 -11.42 11.91 1.85
N SER A 150 -12.31 11.96 0.86
CA SER A 150 -12.38 13.10 -0.05
C SER A 150 -12.96 14.32 0.66
N THR A 151 -12.58 15.52 0.24
CA THR A 151 -13.12 16.76 0.83
C THR A 151 -14.62 16.98 0.60
N CYS A 152 -15.21 16.30 -0.37
CA CYS A 152 -16.67 16.25 -0.54
C CYS A 152 -17.35 15.21 0.36
N GLU A 153 -16.58 14.50 1.19
CA GLU A 153 -17.01 13.38 2.06
C GLU A 153 -17.68 12.20 1.34
N GLU A 154 -17.67 12.22 0.01
CA GLU A 154 -18.28 11.17 -0.79
C GLU A 154 -17.36 9.95 -0.89
N CYS A 155 -16.03 10.10 -0.92
CA CYS A 155 -15.09 8.99 -1.01
C CYS A 155 -14.45 8.71 0.35
N HIS A 156 -14.39 7.44 0.71
CA HIS A 156 -13.77 6.97 1.94
C HIS A 156 -13.16 5.59 1.72
N LEU A 157 -11.85 5.47 1.91
CA LEU A 157 -11.06 4.26 1.64
C LEU A 157 -10.04 4.02 2.74
N HIS A 158 -10.07 2.83 3.35
CA HIS A 158 -9.00 2.41 4.25
C HIS A 158 -7.69 2.29 3.50
N VAL A 159 -6.59 2.71 4.10
CA VAL A 159 -5.23 2.50 3.57
C VAL A 159 -4.99 1.01 3.29
N ALA A 160 -5.43 0.14 4.20
CA ALA A 160 -5.29 -1.30 4.03
C ALA A 160 -6.05 -1.83 2.81
N CYS A 161 -7.28 -1.36 2.59
CA CYS A 161 -8.09 -1.79 1.45
C CYS A 161 -7.45 -1.38 0.11
N VAL A 162 -6.81 -0.21 0.05
CA VAL A 162 -6.08 0.20 -1.15
C VAL A 162 -4.85 -0.68 -1.38
N LYS A 163 -4.09 -1.01 -0.33
CA LYS A 163 -2.98 -1.99 -0.39
C LYS A 163 -3.45 -3.37 -0.89
N GLU A 164 -4.64 -3.79 -0.47
CA GLU A 164 -5.29 -5.05 -0.89
C GLU A 164 -5.59 -5.06 -2.38
N ILE A 165 -6.21 -3.99 -2.90
CA ILE A 165 -6.51 -3.85 -4.33
C ILE A 165 -5.21 -3.93 -5.15
N LEU A 166 -4.13 -3.31 -4.65
CA LEU A 166 -2.83 -3.33 -5.32
C LEU A 166 -2.26 -4.75 -5.40
N LEU A 167 -2.30 -5.50 -4.29
CA LEU A 167 -1.84 -6.89 -4.23
C LEU A 167 -2.68 -7.82 -5.13
N GLU A 168 -4.01 -7.73 -5.05
CA GLU A 168 -4.93 -8.56 -5.85
C GLU A 168 -4.72 -8.33 -7.36
N ASN A 169 -4.56 -7.07 -7.78
CA ASN A 169 -4.37 -6.75 -9.20
C ASN A 169 -3.01 -7.22 -9.71
N TRP A 170 -1.97 -7.13 -8.87
CA TRP A 170 -0.66 -7.66 -9.19
C TRP A 170 -0.70 -9.18 -9.41
N GLU A 171 -1.29 -9.95 -8.49
CA GLU A 171 -1.37 -11.41 -8.61
C GLU A 171 -2.12 -11.85 -9.88
N LYS A 172 -3.18 -11.13 -10.27
CA LYS A 172 -3.97 -11.44 -11.48
C LYS A 172 -3.20 -11.20 -12.77
N GLN A 173 -2.35 -10.17 -12.83
CA GLN A 173 -1.49 -9.94 -14.00
C GLN A 173 -0.42 -11.04 -14.16
N HIS A 174 0.00 -11.67 -13.05
CA HIS A 174 1.03 -12.72 -13.04
C HIS A 174 0.53 -14.15 -13.17
N LEU A 175 -0.77 -14.41 -13.00
CA LEU A 175 -1.36 -15.72 -13.29
C LEU A 175 -1.53 -15.96 -14.81
N CYS A 176 -1.44 -14.91 -15.63
CA CYS A 176 -1.40 -15.02 -17.09
C CYS A 176 0.00 -15.24 -17.66
N ASP A 177 1.06 -14.86 -16.92
CA ASP A 177 2.46 -15.08 -17.30
C ASP A 177 3.05 -16.23 -16.47
N GLY A 178 2.74 -17.46 -16.91
CA GLY A 178 3.22 -18.68 -16.27
C GLY A 178 4.76 -18.73 -16.16
N LYS A 179 5.28 -18.54 -14.94
CA LYS A 179 6.45 -19.20 -14.35
C LYS A 179 6.75 -18.64 -12.95
N PHE A 180 6.13 -19.23 -11.93
CA PHE A 180 6.81 -19.41 -10.65
C PHE A 180 6.33 -20.74 -10.04
N GLU A 181 7.17 -21.76 -10.16
CA GLU A 181 6.96 -23.05 -9.51
C GLU A 181 6.95 -22.86 -7.99
N ARG A 182 5.79 -23.04 -7.36
CA ARG A 182 5.74 -23.43 -5.95
C ARG A 182 5.33 -24.88 -5.87
N ARG A 183 6.33 -25.73 -5.59
CA ARG A 183 6.16 -27.13 -5.24
C ARG A 183 5.56 -27.23 -3.84
N ALA A 184 4.28 -27.54 -3.73
CA ALA A 184 3.70 -28.20 -2.58
C ALA A 184 2.53 -29.11 -3.04
N LYS A 185 2.71 -30.42 -2.84
CA LYS A 185 1.62 -31.42 -2.80
C LYS A 185 0.65 -30.99 -1.68
N THR A 186 -0.68 -31.13 -1.76
CA THR A 186 -1.45 -32.37 -1.95
C THR A 186 -2.90 -32.04 -2.33
N GLU A 187 -3.55 -33.00 -2.97
CA GLU A 187 -4.91 -33.10 -3.53
C GLU A 187 -6.06 -32.56 -2.65
N ASN A 188 -6.98 -31.77 -3.21
CA ASN A 188 -8.29 -32.21 -3.73
C ASN A 188 -9.20 -30.99 -4.02
N SER A 189 -10.07 -31.15 -5.03
CA SER A 189 -11.30 -30.37 -5.27
C SER A 189 -11.29 -29.20 -6.28
N LEU A 190 -11.81 -29.56 -7.47
CA LEU A 190 -12.85 -28.88 -8.25
C LEU A 190 -12.54 -27.55 -8.95
N ALA A 191 -12.74 -27.60 -10.26
CA ALA A 191 -12.66 -26.51 -11.22
C ALA A 191 -13.36 -25.24 -10.73
N ILE A 192 -12.59 -24.15 -10.62
CA ILE A 192 -13.15 -22.80 -10.53
C ILE A 192 -13.18 -22.26 -11.95
N GLU A 193 -14.34 -22.39 -12.58
CA GLU A 193 -14.66 -21.69 -13.81
C GLU A 193 -14.38 -20.18 -13.62
N SER A 194 -13.57 -19.67 -14.54
CA SER A 194 -13.27 -18.26 -14.72
C SER A 194 -14.56 -17.43 -14.82
N ARG A 195 -14.92 -16.76 -13.72
CA ARG A 195 -15.94 -15.70 -13.71
C ARG A 195 -15.24 -14.37 -13.48
N ASP A 196 -15.48 -13.45 -14.41
CA ASP A 196 -14.98 -12.08 -14.48
C ASP A 196 -14.69 -11.45 -13.12
N SER A 197 -13.43 -11.02 -12.94
CA SER A 197 -12.96 -10.24 -11.81
C SER A 197 -13.48 -8.80 -11.88
N LYS A 198 -14.78 -8.60 -11.72
CA LYS A 198 -15.34 -7.28 -11.40
C LYS A 198 -14.78 -6.83 -10.05
N LEU A 199 -14.22 -5.62 -9.97
CA LEU A 199 -14.11 -4.94 -8.69
C LEU A 199 -15.53 -4.79 -8.14
N HIS A 200 -15.92 -5.69 -7.24
CA HIS A 200 -17.08 -5.47 -6.40
C HIS A 200 -16.69 -4.37 -5.39
N ILE A 201 -16.73 -3.11 -5.83
CA ILE A 201 -17.00 -2.00 -4.93
C ILE A 201 -18.41 -2.28 -4.45
N VAL A 202 -18.59 -2.62 -3.18
CA VAL A 202 -19.91 -2.82 -2.58
C VAL A 202 -20.56 -1.44 -2.48
N LEU A 203 -21.01 -0.91 -3.63
CA LEU A 203 -21.91 0.23 -3.68
C LEU A 203 -23.22 -0.29 -3.12
N GLN A 204 -23.49 0.02 -1.86
CA GLN A 204 -24.84 -0.12 -1.33
C GLN A 204 -25.76 0.66 -2.28
N LYS A 205 -26.66 -0.06 -2.97
CA LYS A 205 -27.70 0.50 -3.84
C LYS A 205 -28.51 1.52 -3.03
N LYS A 206 -28.09 2.77 -3.02
CA LYS A 206 -29.01 3.91 -2.84
C LYS A 206 -29.44 4.28 -4.25
N GLU A 207 -30.75 4.24 -4.48
CA GLU A 207 -31.38 4.69 -5.72
C GLU A 207 -30.84 6.08 -6.08
N SER A 208 -29.94 6.13 -7.05
CA SER A 208 -29.26 7.35 -7.44
C SER A 208 -29.35 7.49 -8.94
N LYS A 209 -29.55 8.73 -9.40
CA LYS A 209 -29.64 9.04 -10.83
C LYS A 209 -28.39 8.49 -11.54
N PRO A 210 -28.53 7.87 -12.73
CA PRO A 210 -27.44 7.18 -13.42
C PRO A 210 -26.19 8.06 -13.62
N GLY A 211 -26.37 9.37 -13.87
CA GLY A 211 -25.25 10.31 -14.00
C GLY A 211 -24.48 10.59 -12.70
N LYS A 212 -25.13 10.51 -11.53
CA LYS A 212 -24.47 10.72 -10.22
C LYS A 212 -23.61 9.50 -9.85
N LEU A 213 -24.11 8.30 -10.15
CA LEU A 213 -23.38 7.05 -9.89
C LEU A 213 -22.09 6.95 -10.72
N ALA A 214 -22.15 7.32 -12.01
CA ALA A 214 -20.97 7.32 -12.88
C ALA A 214 -19.88 8.29 -12.40
N LYS A 215 -20.28 9.52 -12.01
CA LYS A 215 -19.36 10.53 -11.45
C LYS A 215 -18.70 10.03 -10.16
N PHE A 216 -19.49 9.42 -9.29
CA PHE A 216 -19.02 8.84 -8.02
C PHE A 216 -17.98 7.73 -8.25
N THR A 217 -18.28 6.79 -9.14
CA THR A 217 -17.38 5.69 -9.51
C THR A 217 -16.06 6.22 -10.07
N LYS A 218 -16.08 7.24 -10.93
CA LYS A 218 -14.87 7.91 -11.43
C LYS A 218 -14.02 8.47 -10.28
N MET A 219 -14.65 9.19 -9.35
CA MET A 219 -13.94 9.76 -8.19
C MET A 219 -13.30 8.67 -7.32
N VAL A 220 -13.99 7.56 -7.04
CA VAL A 220 -13.41 6.46 -6.25
C VAL A 220 -12.19 5.85 -6.95
N LYS A 221 -12.23 5.70 -8.28
CA LYS A 221 -11.10 5.17 -9.06
C LYS A 221 -9.88 6.10 -9.02
N VAL A 222 -10.11 7.41 -9.16
CA VAL A 222 -9.08 8.44 -8.95
C VAL A 222 -8.55 8.41 -7.52
N ALA A 223 -9.41 8.20 -6.52
CA ALA A 223 -8.95 8.14 -5.15
C ALA A 223 -8.02 6.95 -4.89
N ILE A 224 -8.39 5.76 -5.37
CA ILE A 224 -7.56 4.54 -5.25
C ILE A 224 -6.19 4.78 -5.89
N THR A 225 -6.17 5.41 -7.08
CA THR A 225 -4.96 5.77 -7.82
C THR A 225 -3.99 6.60 -7.01
N LEU A 226 -4.49 7.71 -6.47
CA LEU A 226 -3.69 8.67 -5.70
C LEU A 226 -3.13 8.03 -4.43
N ILE A 227 -3.92 7.21 -3.75
CA ILE A 227 -3.49 6.51 -2.54
C ILE A 227 -2.46 5.44 -2.86
N MET A 228 -2.59 4.69 -3.96
CA MET A 228 -1.57 3.71 -4.37
C MET A 228 -0.23 4.39 -4.65
N ALA A 229 -0.26 5.51 -5.39
CA ALA A 229 0.94 6.30 -5.65
C ALA A 229 1.61 6.77 -4.36
N ALA A 230 0.81 7.22 -3.38
CA ALA A 230 1.30 7.65 -2.07
C ALA A 230 1.86 6.50 -1.21
N VAL A 231 1.22 5.32 -1.24
CA VAL A 231 1.66 4.14 -0.48
C VAL A 231 2.98 3.58 -1.01
N VAL A 232 3.19 3.68 -2.32
CA VAL A 232 4.29 3.03 -3.01
C VAL A 232 5.43 4.00 -3.36
N GLY A 233 5.14 5.30 -3.38
CA GLY A 233 6.12 6.36 -3.60
C GLY A 233 6.37 6.73 -5.07
N ASP A 234 5.68 6.12 -6.04
CA ASP A 234 5.85 6.46 -7.47
C ASP A 234 4.58 6.15 -8.32
N PRO A 235 3.87 7.17 -8.85
CA PRO A 235 2.78 7.02 -9.81
C PRO A 235 3.31 6.74 -11.23
N THR A 236 3.89 5.55 -11.44
CA THR A 236 4.41 5.13 -12.76
C THR A 236 3.32 4.79 -13.76
N ALA A 237 3.68 4.68 -15.04
CA ALA A 237 2.78 4.21 -16.12
C ALA A 237 2.15 2.85 -15.82
N LEU A 238 2.82 1.94 -15.11
CA LEU A 238 2.23 0.68 -14.66
C LEU A 238 1.27 0.81 -13.49
N VAL A 239 1.56 1.68 -12.52
CA VAL A 239 0.56 2.05 -11.52
C VAL A 239 -0.62 2.64 -12.29
N ALA A 240 -0.39 3.52 -13.28
CA ALA A 240 -1.40 4.08 -14.16
C ALA A 240 -2.13 3.04 -15.04
N THR A 241 -1.53 1.90 -15.43
CA THR A 241 -2.21 0.83 -16.18
C THR A 241 -3.00 -0.11 -15.26
N LEU A 242 -2.46 -0.43 -14.08
CA LEU A 242 -3.20 -1.08 -12.99
C LEU A 242 -4.42 -0.22 -12.61
N ILE A 243 -4.23 1.10 -12.53
CA ILE A 243 -5.26 2.11 -12.35
C ILE A 243 -6.21 2.18 -13.54
N ALA A 244 -5.71 2.15 -14.78
CA ALA A 244 -6.55 2.25 -15.98
C ALA A 244 -7.42 1.00 -16.13
N SER A 245 -6.94 -0.18 -15.73
CA SER A 245 -7.75 -1.40 -15.66
C SER A 245 -8.83 -1.32 -14.56
N LEU A 246 -8.58 -0.58 -13.47
CA LEU A 246 -9.63 -0.19 -12.53
C LEU A 246 -10.64 0.79 -13.17
N ILE A 247 -10.23 1.59 -14.17
CA ILE A 247 -11.04 2.67 -14.77
C ILE A 247 -11.90 2.22 -15.97
N ASN A 248 -11.41 1.32 -16.80
CA ASN A 248 -12.02 0.97 -18.10
C ASN A 248 -13.00 -0.23 -18.07
N HIS A 249 -13.32 -0.75 -16.88
CA HIS A 249 -14.38 -1.74 -16.64
C HIS A 249 -15.20 -1.40 -15.39
#